data_AF-A0A661D4L8-F1
#
_entry.id   AF-A0A661D4L8-F1
#
_cell.length_a   1.000
_cell.length_b   1.000
_cell.length_c   1.000
_cell.angle_alpha   90.00
_cell.angle_beta   90.00
_cell.angle_gamma   90.00
#
_symmetry.space_group_name_H-M   'P 1'
#
loop_
_entity.id
_entity.type
_entity.pdbx_description
1 polymer ?
#
loop_
_entity_poly.entity_id
_entity_poly.type
_entity_poly.pdbx_seq_one_letter_code
_entity_poly.pdbx_strand_id
1 'polypeptide(L)'
;MKGAVLNECLLKKAGKTWDDVIEPNATYADIDENAIKVFKPEAAISQRLPSLEKENDNTQIFENLRLLENGKLKRAAVLLFGKEPGKFFINAYAKIGKFGNSNHDLQSPEIVEGNIFQLADQIIEIFDKK
;
A
#
# COMPACT_ATOMS: atom_id res chain seq x y z
N MET A 1 7.89 24.00 -7.18
CA MET A 1 7.94 22.54 -7.40
C MET A 1 9.05 22.23 -8.42
N LYS A 2 10.24 21.81 -7.96
CA LYS A 2 11.35 21.34 -8.84
C LYS A 2 11.99 20.05 -8.32
N GLY A 3 12.03 19.87 -6.99
CA GLY A 3 12.65 18.70 -6.36
C GLY A 3 11.94 17.36 -6.60
N ALA A 4 10.60 17.29 -6.53
CA ALA A 4 9.87 16.03 -6.72
C ALA A 4 10.03 15.49 -8.15
N VAL A 5 9.89 16.36 -9.16
CA VAL A 5 10.09 16.03 -10.58
C VAL A 5 11.54 15.64 -10.85
N LEU A 6 12.50 16.28 -10.18
CA LEU A 6 13.92 15.91 -10.29
C LEU A 6 14.18 14.52 -9.71
N ASN A 7 13.68 14.24 -8.51
CA ASN A 7 13.82 12.92 -7.88
C ASN A 7 13.20 11.83 -8.75
N GLU A 8 12.00 12.06 -9.28
CA GLU A 8 11.36 11.11 -10.21
C GLU A 8 12.19 10.91 -11.49
N CYS A 9 12.75 11.99 -12.05
CA CYS A 9 13.64 11.91 -13.21
C CYS A 9 14.91 11.10 -12.90
N LEU A 10 15.51 11.29 -11.72
CA LEU A 10 16.68 10.53 -11.28
C LEU A 10 16.36 9.04 -11.09
N LEU A 11 15.23 8.72 -10.46
CA LEU A 11 14.75 7.35 -10.30
C LEU A 11 14.52 6.67 -11.65
N LYS A 12 13.82 7.34 -12.57
CA LYS A 12 13.59 6.83 -13.93
C LYS A 12 14.90 6.58 -14.68
N LYS A 13 15.89 7.47 -14.56
CA LYS A 13 17.23 7.26 -15.15
C LYS A 13 17.98 6.08 -14.53
N ALA A 14 17.74 5.79 -13.24
CA ALA A 14 18.26 4.61 -12.56
C ALA A 14 17.42 3.33 -12.81
N GLY A 15 16.38 3.40 -13.65
CA GLY A 15 15.50 2.27 -13.96
C GLY A 15 14.55 1.87 -12.82
N LYS A 16 14.35 2.75 -11.83
CA LYS A 16 13.49 2.49 -10.66
C LYS A 16 12.27 3.39 -10.64
N THR A 17 11.18 2.89 -10.06
CA THR A 17 10.02 3.69 -9.65
C THR A 17 10.17 4.10 -8.19
N TRP A 18 9.32 5.03 -7.71
CA TRP A 18 9.41 5.50 -6.33
C TRP A 18 9.15 4.37 -5.31
N ASP A 19 8.26 3.44 -5.63
CA ASP A 19 7.85 2.30 -4.80
C ASP A 19 8.87 1.15 -4.82
N ASP A 20 9.72 1.07 -5.85
CA ASP A 20 10.77 0.05 -6.03
C ASP A 20 12.06 0.33 -5.22
N VAL A 21 12.08 1.42 -4.46
CA VAL A 21 13.24 1.85 -3.65
C VAL A 21 13.13 1.29 -2.23
N ILE A 22 14.27 0.88 -1.64
CA ILE A 22 14.38 0.49 -0.23
C ILE A 22 13.93 1.64 0.67
N GLU A 23 13.07 1.34 1.65
CA GLU A 23 12.75 2.27 2.75
C GLU A 23 13.68 1.98 3.94
N PRO A 24 14.73 2.79 4.17
CA PRO A 24 15.79 2.47 5.13
C PRO A 24 15.31 2.41 6.58
N ASN A 25 14.20 3.09 6.91
CA ASN A 25 13.67 3.13 8.26
C ASN A 25 12.66 2.01 8.53
N ALA A 26 12.23 1.27 7.49
CA ALA A 26 11.23 0.24 7.64
C ALA A 26 11.87 -1.09 8.04
N THR A 27 11.23 -1.76 8.99
CA THR A 27 11.60 -3.09 9.47
C THR A 27 10.43 -4.05 9.35
N TYR A 28 10.69 -5.35 9.47
CA TYR A 28 9.60 -6.34 9.49
C TYR A 28 8.61 -6.12 10.66
N ALA A 29 9.01 -5.42 11.73
CA ALA A 29 8.11 -5.08 12.82
C ALA A 29 7.02 -4.06 12.41
N ASP A 30 7.25 -3.32 11.33
CA ASP A 30 6.30 -2.35 10.76
C ASP A 30 5.28 -3.00 9.82
N ILE A 31 5.42 -4.29 9.53
CA ILE A 31 4.57 -5.04 8.61
C ILE A 31 3.43 -5.73 9.36
N ASP A 32 2.21 -5.55 8.85
CA ASP A 32 1.00 -6.20 9.31
C ASP A 32 0.88 -7.62 8.72
N GLU A 33 1.23 -8.61 9.54
CA GLU A 33 1.10 -10.01 9.18
C GLU A 33 -0.34 -10.44 8.88
N ASN A 34 -1.35 -9.76 9.45
CA ASN A 34 -2.74 -10.09 9.16
C ASN A 34 -3.10 -9.67 7.73
N ALA A 35 -2.59 -8.54 7.25
CA ALA A 35 -2.77 -8.12 5.86
C ALA A 35 -2.17 -9.16 4.88
N ILE A 36 -1.03 -9.77 5.22
CA ILE A 36 -0.43 -10.86 4.42
C ILE A 36 -1.35 -12.09 4.42
N LYS A 37 -1.87 -12.48 5.59
CA LYS A 37 -2.77 -13.64 5.72
C LYS A 37 -4.05 -13.47 4.91
N VAL A 38 -4.62 -12.27 4.88
CA VAL A 38 -5.81 -11.94 4.09
C VAL A 38 -5.50 -11.87 2.59
N PHE A 39 -4.31 -11.38 2.22
CA PHE A 39 -3.90 -11.26 0.82
C PHE A 39 -3.66 -12.63 0.14
N LYS A 40 -3.10 -13.61 0.86
CA LYS A 40 -2.68 -14.90 0.26
C LYS A 40 -3.82 -15.64 -0.47
N PRO A 41 -5.02 -15.85 0.11
CA PRO A 41 -6.13 -16.49 -0.59
C PRO A 41 -6.57 -15.72 -1.84
N GLU A 42 -6.70 -14.40 -1.74
CA GLU A 42 -7.12 -13.53 -2.85
C GLU A 42 -6.13 -13.56 -4.03
N ALA A 43 -4.83 -13.55 -3.72
CA ALA A 43 -3.77 -13.66 -4.71
C ALA A 43 -3.79 -15.01 -5.45
N ALA A 44 -4.15 -16.09 -4.75
CA ALA A 44 -4.28 -17.42 -5.33
C ALA A 44 -5.54 -17.54 -6.21
N ILE A 45 -6.68 -17.04 -5.75
CA ILE A 45 -7.96 -17.03 -6.48
C ILE A 45 -7.82 -16.26 -7.80
N SER A 46 -7.11 -15.13 -7.78
CA SER A 46 -6.88 -14.32 -8.99
C SER A 46 -5.95 -14.96 -10.04
N GLN A 47 -5.42 -16.16 -9.77
CA GLN A 47 -4.41 -16.88 -10.58
C GLN A 47 -3.11 -16.09 -10.85
N ARG A 48 -2.91 -14.96 -10.18
CA ARG A 48 -1.72 -14.12 -10.38
C ARG A 48 -0.48 -14.76 -9.77
N LEU A 49 -0.61 -15.33 -8.57
CA LEU A 49 0.50 -15.98 -7.85
C LEU A 49 0.00 -17.21 -7.04
N PRO A 50 -0.33 -18.33 -7.70
CA PRO A 50 -0.87 -19.52 -7.03
C PRO A 50 0.09 -20.16 -6.01
N SER A 51 1.40 -19.98 -6.20
CA SER A 51 2.42 -20.53 -5.29
C SER A 51 2.43 -19.86 -3.91
N LEU A 52 1.87 -18.66 -3.77
CA LEU A 52 1.87 -17.94 -2.50
C LEU A 52 0.92 -18.55 -1.47
N GLU A 53 -0.13 -19.28 -1.88
CA GLU A 53 -1.13 -19.81 -0.95
C GLU A 53 -0.50 -20.71 0.12
N LYS A 54 0.46 -21.55 -0.29
CA LYS A 54 1.13 -22.54 0.56
C LYS A 54 2.41 -22.02 1.22
N GLU A 55 2.88 -20.83 0.83
CA GLU A 55 4.09 -20.24 1.40
C GLU A 55 3.80 -19.62 2.77
N ASN A 56 4.58 -19.97 3.78
CA ASN A 56 4.39 -19.45 5.15
C ASN A 56 5.53 -18.55 5.60
N ASP A 57 6.63 -18.50 4.86
CA ASP A 57 7.70 -17.54 5.11
C ASP A 57 7.38 -16.18 4.47
N ASN A 58 7.08 -15.20 5.31
CA ASN A 58 6.82 -13.82 4.90
C ASN A 58 7.97 -13.23 4.06
N THR A 59 9.21 -13.63 4.32
CA THR A 59 10.38 -13.21 3.55
C THR A 59 10.27 -13.73 2.12
N GLN A 60 9.98 -15.01 1.95
CA GLN A 60 9.83 -15.63 0.64
C GLN A 60 8.61 -15.08 -0.12
N ILE A 61 7.51 -14.80 0.57
CA ILE A 61 6.34 -14.11 0.00
C ILE A 61 6.78 -12.75 -0.56
N PHE A 62 7.53 -11.98 0.22
CA PHE A 62 7.94 -10.64 -0.19
C PHE A 62 8.98 -10.67 -1.31
N GLU A 63 9.90 -11.64 -1.34
CA GLU A 63 10.80 -11.87 -2.49
C GLU A 63 10.00 -12.19 -3.76
N ASN A 64 9.02 -13.10 -3.67
CA ASN A 64 8.17 -13.48 -4.80
C ASN A 64 7.36 -12.30 -5.34
N LEU A 65 6.91 -11.41 -4.46
CA LEU A 65 6.23 -10.15 -4.79
C LEU A 65 7.20 -9.03 -5.20
N ARG A 66 8.52 -9.28 -5.20
CA ARG A 66 9.60 -8.32 -5.47
C ARG A 66 9.58 -7.10 -4.54
N LEU A 67 9.13 -7.29 -3.31
CA LEU A 67 9.01 -6.28 -2.25
C LEU A 67 10.26 -6.15 -1.39
N LEU A 68 11.27 -6.98 -1.63
CA LEU A 68 12.57 -6.93 -0.98
C LEU A 68 13.67 -6.59 -1.97
N GLU A 69 14.74 -5.97 -1.46
CA GLU A 69 16.03 -5.84 -2.12
C GLU A 69 17.13 -6.04 -1.05
N ASN A 70 17.94 -7.09 -1.18
CA ASN A 70 18.97 -7.46 -0.22
C ASN A 70 18.45 -7.64 1.22
N GLY A 71 17.28 -8.29 1.37
CA GLY A 71 16.63 -8.50 2.67
C GLY A 71 16.05 -7.24 3.33
N LYS A 72 16.02 -6.11 2.60
CA LYS A 72 15.42 -4.86 3.07
C LYS A 72 14.11 -4.59 2.35
N LEU A 73 13.16 -4.01 3.09
CA LEU A 73 11.85 -3.65 2.59
C LEU A 73 11.92 -2.51 1.58
N LYS A 74 11.27 -2.69 0.43
CA LYS A 74 10.94 -1.60 -0.48
C LYS A 74 9.74 -0.82 0.05
N ARG A 75 9.61 0.43 -0.40
CA ARG A 75 8.46 1.29 -0.07
C ARG A 75 7.12 0.65 -0.44
N ALA A 76 7.07 -0.11 -1.54
CA ALA A 76 5.91 -0.91 -1.91
C ALA A 76 5.47 -1.87 -0.79
N ALA A 77 6.42 -2.54 -0.11
CA ALA A 77 6.12 -3.46 0.98
C ALA A 77 5.39 -2.76 2.13
N VAL A 78 5.90 -1.57 2.48
CA VAL A 78 5.36 -0.74 3.56
C VAL A 78 3.99 -0.17 3.21
N LEU A 79 3.76 0.22 1.95
CA LEU A 79 2.43 0.69 1.51
C LEU A 79 1.38 -0.42 1.45
N LEU A 80 1.76 -1.60 0.95
CA LEU A 80 0.85 -2.71 0.74
C LEU A 80 0.54 -3.44 2.06
N PHE A 81 1.53 -3.59 2.94
CA PHE A 81 1.41 -4.43 4.13
C PHE A 81 1.85 -3.73 5.41
N GLY A 82 2.06 -2.42 5.43
CA GLY A 82 2.43 -1.71 6.66
C GLY A 82 1.29 -1.65 7.66
N LYS A 83 1.61 -1.72 8.97
CA LYS A 83 0.65 -1.49 10.06
C LYS A 83 0.15 -0.04 10.06
N GLU A 84 1.08 0.89 9.88
CA GLU A 84 0.81 2.34 9.84
C GLU A 84 1.66 2.99 8.75
N PRO A 85 1.33 2.82 7.46
CA PRO A 85 2.12 3.37 6.35
C PRO A 85 2.28 4.89 6.42
N GLY A 86 1.34 5.59 7.07
CA GLY A 86 1.38 7.02 7.37
C GLY A 86 2.66 7.48 8.10
N LYS A 87 3.29 6.60 8.90
CA LYS A 87 4.58 6.88 9.57
C LYS A 87 5.73 7.09 8.59
N PHE A 88 5.66 6.44 7.43
CA PHE A 88 6.68 6.50 6.38
C PHE A 88 6.28 7.47 5.28
N PHE A 89 5.00 7.49 4.94
CA PHE A 89 4.44 8.30 3.87
C PHE A 89 3.23 9.06 4.41
N ILE A 90 3.42 10.33 4.78
CA ILE A 90 2.38 11.18 5.37
C ILE A 90 1.10 11.30 4.52
N ASN A 91 1.17 10.95 3.24
CA ASN A 91 0.04 10.98 2.30
C ASN A 91 -0.57 9.58 2.06
N ALA A 92 -0.23 8.58 2.87
CA ALA A 92 -0.82 7.24 2.81
C ALA A 92 -2.16 7.21 3.55
N TYR A 93 -3.11 7.98 3.03
CA TYR A 93 -4.50 8.01 3.48
C TYR A 93 -5.39 8.40 2.28
N ALA A 94 -6.68 8.11 2.38
CA ALA A 94 -7.68 8.61 1.45
C ALA A 94 -8.62 9.59 2.16
N LYS A 95 -9.02 10.65 1.46
CA LYS A 95 -10.05 11.59 1.90
C LYS A 95 -11.27 11.39 1.03
N ILE A 96 -12.40 11.08 1.66
CA ILE A 96 -13.68 10.89 0.99
C ILE A 96 -14.60 12.03 1.43
N GLY A 97 -15.25 12.68 0.47
CA GLY A 97 -16.24 13.72 0.74
C GLY A 97 -17.56 13.36 0.07
N LYS A 98 -18.62 13.25 0.86
CA LYS A 98 -19.99 13.13 0.34
C LYS A 98 -20.57 14.52 0.10
N PHE A 99 -21.05 14.77 -1.11
CA PHE A 99 -21.70 16.03 -1.45
C PHE A 99 -23.21 15.82 -1.67
N GLY A 100 -24.02 16.76 -1.19
CA GLY A 100 -25.47 16.76 -1.40
C GLY A 100 -25.84 17.30 -2.78
N ASN A 101 -26.81 18.21 -2.83
CA ASN A 101 -27.33 18.76 -4.10
C ASN A 101 -26.37 19.73 -4.81
N SER A 102 -25.26 20.10 -4.17
CA SER A 102 -24.23 20.96 -4.77
C SER A 102 -22.84 20.58 -4.29
N ASN A 103 -21.83 20.94 -5.08
CA ASN A 103 -20.42 20.67 -4.77
C ASN A 103 -19.88 21.45 -3.55
N HIS A 104 -20.69 22.33 -2.97
CA HIS A 104 -20.37 23.07 -1.73
C HIS A 104 -21.07 22.50 -0.50
N ASP A 105 -22.00 21.57 -0.69
CA ASP A 105 -22.74 20.91 0.38
C ASP A 105 -22.02 19.62 0.80
N LEU A 106 -20.87 19.75 1.49
CA LEU A 106 -20.11 18.63 2.02
C LEU A 106 -20.81 18.07 3.27
N GLN A 107 -21.42 16.90 3.13
CA GLN A 107 -22.23 16.25 4.16
C GLN A 107 -21.41 15.39 5.13
N SER A 108 -20.41 14.67 4.61
CA SER A 108 -19.52 13.85 5.45
C SER A 108 -18.10 13.81 4.88
N PRO A 109 -17.13 14.49 5.52
CA PRO A 109 -15.72 14.24 5.29
C PRO A 109 -15.26 13.04 6.11
N GLU A 110 -14.73 12.03 5.43
CA GLU A 110 -14.13 10.85 6.05
C GLU A 110 -12.65 10.77 5.66
N ILE A 111 -11.79 10.47 6.64
CA ILE A 111 -10.37 10.18 6.41
C ILE A 111 -10.19 8.70 6.71
N VAL A 112 -9.68 7.99 5.72
CA VAL A 112 -9.43 6.55 5.76
C VAL A 112 -7.92 6.37 5.79
N GLU A 113 -7.44 5.65 6.80
CA GLU A 113 -6.02 5.37 7.00
C GLU A 113 -5.80 3.85 7.04
N GLY A 114 -4.63 3.41 6.59
CA GLY A 114 -4.27 1.99 6.58
C GLY A 114 -3.36 1.65 5.41
N ASN A 115 -3.06 0.37 5.28
CA ASN A 115 -2.42 -0.13 4.05
C ASN A 115 -3.38 -0.10 2.86
N ILE A 116 -2.83 -0.26 1.65
CA ILE A 116 -3.60 -0.11 0.41
C ILE A 116 -4.81 -1.05 0.35
N PHE A 117 -4.70 -2.28 0.88
CA PHE A 117 -5.83 -3.21 0.88
C PHE A 117 -6.95 -2.74 1.82
N GLN A 118 -6.59 -2.34 3.05
CA GLN A 118 -7.53 -1.78 4.01
C GLN A 118 -8.19 -0.50 3.51
N LEU A 119 -7.41 0.39 2.86
CA LEU A 119 -7.95 1.59 2.23
C LEU A 119 -8.99 1.23 1.18
N ALA A 120 -8.69 0.28 0.29
CA ALA A 120 -9.63 -0.14 -0.75
C ALA A 120 -10.93 -0.72 -0.15
N ASP A 121 -10.83 -1.62 0.82
CA ASP A 121 -11.98 -2.25 1.46
C ASP A 121 -12.86 -1.21 2.18
N GLN A 122 -12.25 -0.33 3.00
CA GLN A 122 -12.98 0.69 3.74
C GLN A 122 -13.63 1.73 2.81
N ILE A 123 -12.97 2.10 1.72
CA ILE A 123 -13.54 3.00 0.71
C ILE A 123 -14.79 2.36 0.08
N ILE A 124 -14.74 1.08 -0.26
CA ILE A 124 -15.89 0.35 -0.83
C ILE A 124 -17.03 0.29 0.19
N GLU A 125 -16.75 -0.04 1.45
CA GLU A 125 -17.76 -0.05 2.51
C GLU A 125 -18.45 1.31 2.69
N ILE A 126 -17.71 2.41 2.60
CA ILE A 126 -18.26 3.76 2.70
C ILE A 126 -19.21 4.05 1.53
N PHE A 127 -18.89 3.56 0.33
CA PHE A 127 -19.78 3.67 -0.83
C PHE A 127 -21.00 2.75 -0.77
N ASP A 128 -20.87 1.58 -0.14
CA ASP A 128 -21.90 0.54 -0.06
C ASP A 128 -22.90 0.72 1.09
N LYS A 129 -22.55 1.46 2.16
CA LYS A 129 -23.46 1.84 3.28
C LYS A 129 -24.62 2.79 2.88
N LYS A 130 -25.11 2.67 1.64
CA LYS A 130 -26.29 3.32 1.09
C LYS A 130 -27.58 2.89 1.76
#